data_AF-A0A7X0MXP8-F1
#
_entry.id   AF-A0A7X0MXP8-F1
#
_cell.length_a   1.000
_cell.length_b   1.000
_cell.length_c   1.000
_cell.angle_alpha   90.00
_cell.angle_beta   90.00
_cell.angle_gamma   90.00
#
_symmetry.space_group_name_H-M   'P 1'
#
loop_
_entity.id
_entity.type
_entity.pdbx_description
1 polymer ?
#
loop_
_entity_poly.entity_id
_entity_poly.type
_entity_poly.pdbx_seq_one_letter_code
_entity_poly.pdbx_strand_id
1 'polypeptide(L)'
;MAKLPDEQREIHAKYTSAFIKLANDLKDEGGEIQVISAALMSASGIYATYTTSGNEGYLHQSGIDKVTEVYKNNLTFIQSMKKAEAEKGNA
;
A
#
# COMPACT_ATOMS: atom_id res chain seq x y z
N MET A 1 -10.28 0.15 4.84
CA MET A 1 -10.90 0.24 3.50
C MET A 1 -12.35 0.69 3.63
N ALA A 2 -12.74 1.78 2.95
CA ALA A 2 -14.16 1.96 2.62
C ALA A 2 -14.62 0.68 1.90
N LYS A 3 -15.86 0.20 2.14
CA LYS A 3 -16.38 -1.01 1.52
C LYS A 3 -16.37 -0.85 0.00
N LEU A 4 -15.27 -1.27 -0.64
CA LEU A 4 -15.19 -1.36 -2.08
C LEU A 4 -16.19 -2.43 -2.53
N PRO A 5 -16.95 -2.20 -3.62
CA PRO A 5 -17.70 -3.24 -4.30
C PRO A 5 -16.85 -4.49 -4.54
N ASP A 6 -17.48 -5.66 -4.56
CA ASP A 6 -16.80 -6.96 -4.59
C ASP A 6 -15.79 -7.06 -5.75
N GLU A 7 -16.16 -6.60 -6.94
CA GLU A 7 -15.30 -6.50 -8.13
C GLU A 7 -14.06 -5.62 -7.89
N GLN A 8 -14.24 -4.47 -7.21
CA GLN A 8 -13.13 -3.58 -6.86
C GLN A 8 -12.22 -4.20 -5.80
N ARG A 9 -12.74 -5.09 -4.93
CA ARG A 9 -11.90 -5.84 -3.97
C ARG A 9 -11.04 -6.89 -4.66
N GLU A 10 -11.59 -7.61 -5.63
CA GLU A 10 -10.82 -8.59 -6.41
C GLU A 10 -9.73 -7.92 -7.24
N ILE A 11 -10.06 -6.84 -7.93
CA ILE A 11 -9.08 -6.04 -8.69
C ILE A 11 -8.01 -5.47 -7.75
N HIS A 12 -8.40 -4.95 -6.60
CA HIS A 12 -7.47 -4.48 -5.59
C HIS A 12 -6.52 -5.60 -5.11
N ALA A 13 -7.04 -6.79 -4.82
CA ALA A 13 -6.23 -7.93 -4.41
C ALA A 13 -5.24 -8.33 -5.51
N LYS A 14 -5.69 -8.41 -6.76
CA LYS A 14 -4.84 -8.68 -7.93
C LYS A 14 -3.69 -7.69 -8.04
N TYR A 15 -3.95 -6.39 -7.94
CA TYR A 15 -2.91 -5.37 -8.03
C TYR A 15 -1.96 -5.38 -6.85
N THR A 16 -2.49 -5.62 -5.64
CA THR A 16 -1.66 -5.79 -4.43
C THR A 16 -0.69 -6.96 -4.62
N SER A 17 -1.17 -8.12 -5.09
CA SER A 17 -0.32 -9.28 -5.36
C SER A 17 0.74 -8.99 -6.43
N ALA A 18 0.42 -8.18 -7.46
CA ALA A 18 1.39 -7.79 -8.48
C ALA A 18 2.54 -6.94 -7.90
N PHE A 19 2.23 -5.98 -7.02
CA PHE A 19 3.26 -5.19 -6.33
C PHE A 19 4.14 -6.04 -5.42
N ILE A 20 3.53 -6.98 -4.67
CA ILE A 20 4.28 -7.91 -3.81
C ILE A 20 5.17 -8.83 -4.65
N LYS A 21 4.67 -9.33 -5.79
CA LYS A 21 5.48 -10.15 -6.69
C LYS A 21 6.71 -9.38 -7.16
N LEU A 22 6.54 -8.16 -7.65
CA LEU A 22 7.66 -7.32 -8.08
C LEU A 22 8.67 -7.08 -6.94
N ALA A 23 8.19 -6.79 -5.73
CA ALA A 23 9.08 -6.62 -4.58
C ALA A 23 9.88 -7.89 -4.24
N ASN A 24 9.25 -9.07 -4.39
CA ASN A 24 9.94 -10.35 -4.20
C ASN A 24 10.95 -10.64 -5.33
N ASP A 25 10.60 -10.35 -6.58
CA ASP A 25 11.52 -10.52 -7.72
C ASP A 25 12.78 -9.65 -7.50
N LEU A 26 12.62 -8.38 -7.09
CA LEU A 26 13.75 -7.48 -6.77
C LEU A 26 14.62 -8.00 -5.61
N LYS A 27 13.99 -8.64 -4.61
CA LYS A 27 14.72 -9.27 -3.51
C LYS A 27 15.54 -10.46 -4.02
N ASP A 28 14.96 -11.27 -4.89
CA ASP A 28 15.62 -12.47 -5.43
C ASP A 28 16.74 -12.11 -6.42
N GLU A 29 16.71 -10.92 -7.01
CA GLU A 29 17.82 -10.30 -7.76
C GLU A 29 18.97 -9.79 -6.87
N GLY A 30 18.88 -9.94 -5.55
CA GLY A 30 19.90 -9.51 -4.59
C GLY A 30 19.64 -8.14 -3.95
N GLY A 31 18.46 -7.56 -4.15
CA GLY A 31 18.06 -6.32 -3.51
C GLY A 31 17.86 -6.47 -2.00
N GLU A 32 18.40 -5.51 -1.24
CA GLU A 32 18.19 -5.42 0.20
C GLU A 32 16.74 -5.07 0.54
N ILE A 33 16.11 -5.83 1.44
CA ILE A 33 14.69 -5.66 1.82
C ILE A 33 14.39 -4.22 2.25
N GLN A 34 15.30 -3.59 3.00
CA GLN A 34 15.14 -2.22 3.47
C GLN A 34 15.09 -1.21 2.31
N VAL A 35 15.90 -1.43 1.28
CA VAL A 35 15.95 -0.60 0.06
C VAL A 35 14.68 -0.79 -0.77
N ILE A 36 14.24 -2.04 -0.94
CA ILE A 36 13.01 -2.37 -1.68
C ILE A 36 11.80 -1.74 -0.99
N SER A 37 11.74 -1.82 0.35
CA SER A 37 10.67 -1.21 1.15
C SER A 37 10.64 0.32 0.99
N ALA A 38 11.81 0.97 1.07
CA ALA A 38 11.92 2.41 0.84
C ALA A 38 11.49 2.80 -0.59
N ALA A 39 11.91 2.04 -1.60
CA ALA A 39 11.55 2.26 -2.99
C ALA A 39 10.03 2.13 -3.22
N LEU A 40 9.39 1.11 -2.62
CA LEU A 40 7.93 0.93 -2.71
C LEU A 40 7.18 2.10 -2.06
N MET A 41 7.65 2.59 -0.92
CA MET A 41 7.09 3.78 -0.27
C MET A 41 7.23 5.03 -1.16
N SER A 42 8.40 5.24 -1.76
CA SER A 42 8.62 6.36 -2.70
C SER A 42 7.73 6.25 -3.94
N ALA A 43 7.62 5.06 -4.54
CA ALA A 43 6.75 4.84 -5.70
C ALA A 43 5.27 5.13 -5.37
N SER A 44 4.80 4.68 -4.21
CA SER A 44 3.47 4.98 -3.70
C SER A 44 3.24 6.49 -3.53
N GLY A 45 4.19 7.21 -2.93
CA GLY A 45 4.11 8.67 -2.75
C GLY A 45 4.10 9.46 -4.07
N ILE A 46 4.89 9.02 -5.04
CA ILE A 46 4.91 9.60 -6.40
C ILE A 46 3.56 9.37 -7.09
N TYR A 47 3.02 8.15 -7.02
CA TYR A 47 1.71 7.84 -7.61
C TYR A 47 0.56 8.58 -6.92
N ALA A 48 0.63 8.72 -5.59
CA ALA A 48 -0.31 9.53 -4.83
C ALA A 48 -0.26 10.99 -5.28
N THR A 49 0.94 11.53 -5.50
CA THR A 49 1.12 12.88 -6.06
C THR A 49 0.43 12.99 -7.41
N TYR A 50 0.64 12.07 -8.36
CA TYR A 50 -0.03 12.12 -9.67
C TYR A 50 -1.57 12.04 -9.61
N THR A 51 -2.11 11.32 -8.64
CA THR A 51 -3.56 11.11 -8.54
C THR A 51 -4.29 12.19 -7.73
N THR A 52 -3.57 12.98 -6.94
CA THR A 52 -4.17 13.97 -6.03
C THR A 52 -3.64 15.40 -6.20
N SER A 53 -2.43 15.59 -6.71
CA SER A 53 -1.97 16.91 -7.15
C SER A 53 -2.54 17.18 -8.54
N GLY A 54 -3.19 18.33 -8.70
CA GLY A 54 -3.65 18.82 -10.00
C GLY A 54 -2.46 19.26 -10.85
N ASN A 55 -2.55 20.43 -11.49
CA ASN A 55 -1.53 20.93 -12.43
C ASN A 55 -0.17 21.32 -11.79
N GLU A 56 0.00 21.21 -10.47
CA GLU A 56 1.20 21.70 -9.77
C GLU A 56 2.32 20.66 -9.61
N GLY A 57 2.01 19.37 -9.74
CA GLY A 57 3.02 18.29 -9.68
C GLY A 57 3.60 17.99 -8.28
N TYR A 58 3.04 18.58 -7.21
CA TYR A 58 3.37 18.25 -5.82
C TYR A 58 2.13 18.38 -4.92
N LEU A 59 2.17 17.77 -3.74
CA LEU A 59 1.10 17.85 -2.75
C LEU A 59 1.28 19.03 -1.81
N HIS A 60 0.24 19.83 -1.64
CA HIS A 60 0.13 20.74 -0.49
C HIS A 60 -0.01 19.93 0.81
N GLN A 61 0.21 20.59 1.95
CA GLN A 61 0.16 19.94 3.27
C GLN A 61 -1.14 19.15 3.50
N SER A 62 -2.29 19.70 3.10
CA SER A 62 -3.58 19.00 3.20
C SER A 62 -3.65 17.69 2.39
N GLY A 63 -2.97 17.64 1.24
CA GLY A 63 -2.82 16.43 0.43
C GLY A 63 -1.92 15.39 1.09
N ILE A 64 -0.80 15.83 1.69
CA ILE A 64 0.09 14.97 2.49
C ILE A 64 -0.68 14.36 3.66
N ASP A 65 -1.42 15.17 4.41
CA ASP A 65 -2.23 14.73 5.55
C ASP A 65 -3.28 13.71 5.10
N LYS A 66 -3.90 13.92 3.93
CA LYS A 66 -4.90 12.98 3.42
C LYS A 66 -4.30 11.62 3.03
N VAL A 67 -3.18 11.63 2.32
CA VAL A 67 -2.51 10.39 1.88
C VAL A 67 -2.00 9.61 3.10
N THR A 68 -1.41 10.29 4.07
CA THR A 68 -0.91 9.65 5.30
C THR A 68 -2.04 9.07 6.16
N GLU A 69 -3.18 9.76 6.26
CA GLU A 69 -4.38 9.24 6.93
C GLU A 69 -4.88 7.95 6.26
N VAL A 70 -5.00 7.95 4.93
CA VAL A 70 -5.43 6.76 4.17
C VAL A 70 -4.47 5.60 4.37
N TYR A 71 -3.16 5.87 4.31
CA TYR A 71 -2.13 4.85 4.53
C TYR A 71 -2.22 4.24 5.93
N LYS A 72 -2.35 5.09 6.96
CA LYS A 72 -2.53 4.66 8.36
C LYS A 72 -3.75 3.75 8.50
N ASN A 73 -4.89 4.17 7.96
CA ASN A 73 -6.14 3.39 8.05
C ASN A 73 -6.03 2.03 7.35
N ASN A 74 -5.36 1.97 6.20
CA ASN A 74 -5.13 0.71 5.49
C ASN A 74 -4.18 -0.21 6.26
N LEU A 75 -3.08 0.33 6.79
CA LEU A 75 -2.13 -0.45 7.59
C LEU A 75 -2.81 -1.00 8.86
N THR A 76 -3.56 -0.18 9.59
CA THR A 76 -4.32 -0.62 10.78
C THR A 76 -5.26 -1.76 10.42
N PHE A 77 -6.00 -1.66 9.32
CA PHE A 77 -6.90 -2.72 8.87
C PHE A 77 -6.15 -4.03 8.57
N ILE A 78 -5.02 -3.97 7.85
CA ILE A 78 -4.19 -5.15 7.54
C ILE A 78 -3.69 -5.81 8.83
N GLN A 79 -3.23 -5.03 9.81
CA GLN A 79 -2.75 -5.56 11.09
C GLN A 79 -3.89 -6.20 11.89
N SER A 80 -5.08 -5.61 11.90
CA SER A 80 -6.26 -6.21 12.53
C SER A 80 -6.62 -7.56 11.91
N MET A 81 -6.59 -7.67 10.58
CA MET A 81 -6.84 -8.93 9.87
C MET A 81 -5.79 -9.99 10.20
N LYS A 82 -4.50 -9.64 10.12
CA LYS A 82 -3.39 -10.55 10.46
C LYS A 82 -3.46 -11.05 11.89
N LYS A 83 -3.83 -10.17 12.84
CA LYS A 83 -4.03 -10.54 14.24
C LYS A 83 -5.16 -11.57 14.39
N ALA A 84 -6.32 -11.33 13.76
CA ALA A 84 -7.45 -12.25 13.79
C ALA A 84 -7.12 -13.61 13.15
N GLU A 85 -6.32 -13.65 12.09
CA GLU A 85 -5.83 -14.89 11.47
C GLU A 85 -4.90 -15.66 12.41
N ALA A 86 -3.94 -14.97 13.04
CA ALA A 86 -3.02 -15.58 14.00
C ALA A 86 -3.75 -16.15 15.24
N GLU A 87 -4.79 -15.46 15.72
CA GLU A 87 -5.61 -15.92 16.86
C GLU A 87 -6.44 -17.16 16.51
N LYS A 88 -6.95 -17.28 15.27
CA LYS A 88 -7.66 -18.47 14.79
C LYS A 88 -6.73 -19.65 14.50
N GLY A 89 -5.49 -19.40 14.07
CA GLY A 89 -4.49 -20.44 13.82
C GLY A 89 -3.87 -21.02 15.10
N ASN A 90 -4.07 -20.36 16.24
CA ASN A 90 -3.63 -20.81 17.57
C ASN A 90 -4.77 -21.43 18.41
N ALA A 91 -5.95 -21.63 17.81
CA ALA A 91 -7.12 -22.27 18.42
C ALA A 91 -7.36 -23.65 17.80
#